data_AF-A0A3Q3IAP6-F1
#
_entry.id   AF-A0A3Q3IAP6-F1
#
_cell.length_a   1.000
_cell.length_b   1.000
_cell.length_c   1.000
_cell.angle_alpha   90.00
_cell.angle_beta   90.00
_cell.angle_gamma   90.00
#
_symmetry.space_group_name_H-M   'P 1'
#
loop_
_entity.id
_entity.type
_entity.pdbx_description
1 polymer ?
#
loop_
_entity_poly.entity_id
_entity_poly.type
_entity_poly.pdbx_seq_one_letter_code
_entity_poly.pdbx_strand_id
1 'polypeptide(L)'
;MTALRGVMTKEDVSELVERDSVLGCHTRHSSHLRSVTHQVASAPMPSDCELSFFDPSDPQCREVLLDPSTTIPELFAVLRQWVPHVQKNVNVIGNEILKRGCGVNDRDGLTDMSLLHYCCKAGAPGIGDAETAASFACQLLALGADPNLRSRWTNMKALHYAAYFDVPQLIRVVVQASQPGDVDATCSDFNFGTALHIAASNLCMSAVKCLLELGANPAFREVTKELHTLIQ
;
A
#
# COMPACT_ATOMS: atom_id res chain seq x y z
N MET A 1 10.25 7.40 15.93
CA MET A 1 10.30 5.92 15.81
C MET A 1 9.15 5.18 16.53
N THR A 2 8.00 5.83 16.81
CA THR A 2 6.90 5.21 17.58
C THR A 2 5.51 5.33 16.91
N ALA A 3 5.39 5.99 15.75
CA ALA A 3 4.08 6.39 15.21
C ALA A 3 3.24 5.27 14.56
N LEU A 4 3.83 4.14 14.15
CA LEU A 4 3.07 3.01 13.57
C LEU A 4 3.06 1.74 14.44
N ARG A 5 3.74 1.73 15.60
CA ARG A 5 3.68 0.57 16.52
C ARG A 5 2.36 0.47 17.30
N GLY A 6 1.48 1.47 17.23
CA GLY A 6 0.35 1.58 18.17
C GLY A 6 -1.01 2.02 17.62
N VAL A 7 -1.28 1.98 16.31
CA VAL A 7 -2.55 2.51 15.75
C VAL A 7 -3.49 1.44 15.17
N MET A 8 -3.18 0.15 15.28
CA MET A 8 -4.03 -0.94 14.73
C MET A 8 -4.83 -1.71 15.78
N THR A 9 -5.46 -1.00 16.71
CA THR A 9 -6.56 -1.56 17.52
C THR A 9 -7.61 -0.49 17.77
N LYS A 10 -8.56 -0.33 16.84
CA LYS A 10 -9.92 0.08 17.20
C LYS A 10 -10.92 -0.71 16.38
N GLU A 11 -11.52 -1.66 17.08
CA GLU A 11 -12.81 -2.26 16.75
C GLU A 11 -13.86 -1.15 16.66
N ASP A 12 -14.67 -1.16 15.60
CA ASP A 12 -16.10 -0.91 15.71
C ASP A 12 -16.80 -1.39 14.43
N VAL A 13 -17.64 -2.40 14.62
CA VAL A 13 -18.53 -3.01 13.63
C VAL A 13 -19.77 -2.14 13.53
N SER A 14 -20.23 -1.82 12.32
CA SER A 14 -21.60 -1.35 12.10
C SER A 14 -22.15 -1.76 10.75
N GLU A 15 -23.44 -2.04 10.78
CA GLU A 15 -24.20 -2.99 9.97
C GLU A 15 -24.58 -2.50 8.56
N LEU A 16 -24.89 -3.49 7.72
CA LEU A 16 -25.38 -3.38 6.35
C LEU A 16 -26.78 -2.76 6.27
N VAL A 17 -27.04 -1.98 5.22
CA VAL A 17 -28.40 -1.75 4.71
C VAL A 17 -28.39 -1.92 3.19
N GLU A 18 -29.16 -2.91 2.72
CA GLU A 18 -29.47 -3.15 1.32
C GLU A 18 -30.55 -2.17 0.80
N ARG A 19 -30.47 -1.80 -0.49
CA ARG A 19 -31.67 -1.59 -1.34
C ARG A 19 -31.39 -1.59 -2.86
N ASP A 20 -32.02 -2.58 -3.47
CA ASP A 20 -32.55 -2.83 -4.83
C ASP A 20 -32.28 -1.98 -6.10
N SER A 21 -31.83 -2.72 -7.13
CA SER A 21 -32.22 -2.90 -8.55
C SER A 21 -32.64 -1.74 -9.51
N VAL A 22 -32.11 -1.77 -10.76
CA VAL A 22 -32.82 -2.01 -12.07
C VAL A 22 -31.84 -1.93 -13.28
N LEU A 23 -32.11 -2.78 -14.31
CA LEU A 23 -31.36 -3.09 -15.54
C LEU A 23 -31.15 -1.96 -16.58
N GLY A 24 -30.10 -2.09 -17.41
CA GLY A 24 -30.09 -1.47 -18.76
C GLY A 24 -28.76 -1.48 -19.56
N CYS A 25 -28.65 -2.43 -20.50
CA CYS A 25 -27.93 -2.40 -21.80
C CYS A 25 -26.39 -2.37 -21.88
N HIS A 26 -25.87 -3.35 -22.64
CA HIS A 26 -24.46 -3.67 -22.86
C HIS A 26 -23.72 -2.72 -23.81
N THR A 27 -22.58 -2.22 -23.34
CA THR A 27 -21.43 -1.84 -24.16
C THR A 27 -20.21 -2.61 -23.66
N ARG A 28 -19.56 -3.37 -24.55
CA ARG A 28 -18.35 -4.15 -24.27
C ARG A 28 -17.16 -3.21 -24.07
N HIS A 29 -17.02 -2.69 -22.85
CA HIS A 29 -15.76 -2.20 -22.32
C HIS A 29 -15.29 -3.20 -21.27
N SER A 30 -14.00 -3.54 -21.32
CA SER A 30 -13.31 -4.42 -20.36
C SER A 30 -13.87 -4.24 -18.96
N SER A 31 -14.47 -5.29 -18.41
CA SER A 31 -15.09 -5.26 -17.09
C SER A 31 -14.10 -4.68 -16.08
N HIS A 32 -14.40 -3.49 -15.56
CA HIS A 32 -13.85 -3.03 -14.30
C HIS A 32 -14.26 -4.08 -13.25
N LEU A 33 -13.44 -5.11 -13.07
CA LEU A 33 -13.54 -5.96 -11.90
C LEU A 33 -13.35 -5.01 -10.72
N ARG A 34 -14.45 -4.76 -10.02
CA ARG A 34 -14.50 -3.92 -8.83
C ARG A 34 -13.44 -4.47 -7.88
N SER A 35 -12.47 -3.63 -7.49
CA SER A 35 -11.45 -4.06 -6.54
C SER A 35 -12.10 -4.59 -5.28
N VAL A 36 -11.57 -5.70 -4.77
CA VAL A 36 -12.09 -6.37 -3.58
C VAL A 36 -11.17 -6.07 -2.40
N THR A 37 -11.77 -5.86 -1.24
CA THR A 37 -11.04 -5.91 0.03
C THR A 37 -11.20 -7.33 0.58
N HIS A 38 -10.08 -8.03 0.73
CA HIS A 38 -10.04 -9.40 1.24
C HIS A 38 -10.41 -9.46 2.72
N GLN A 39 -10.82 -10.62 3.22
CA GLN A 39 -11.09 -10.80 4.64
C GLN A 39 -9.80 -10.72 5.47
N VAL A 40 -9.92 -10.46 6.77
CA VAL A 40 -8.77 -10.51 7.69
C VAL A 40 -8.44 -11.98 7.99
N ALA A 41 -7.17 -12.33 7.87
CA ALA A 41 -6.62 -13.61 8.29
C ALA A 41 -5.31 -13.42 9.06
N SER A 42 -4.87 -14.48 9.74
CA SER A 42 -3.55 -14.59 10.38
C SER A 42 -2.51 -15.08 9.37
N ALA A 43 -1.23 -14.84 9.65
CA ALA A 43 -0.17 -15.41 8.82
C ALA A 43 -0.13 -16.94 9.01
N PRO A 44 -0.02 -17.73 7.92
CA PRO A 44 -0.06 -19.19 7.98
C PRO A 44 1.32 -19.69 8.44
N MET A 45 1.52 -19.79 9.75
CA MET A 45 2.78 -20.26 10.32
C MET A 45 2.83 -21.80 10.32
N PRO A 46 3.95 -22.43 9.94
CA PRO A 46 4.12 -23.87 10.09
C PRO A 46 3.99 -24.30 11.57
N SER A 47 3.41 -25.47 11.81
CA SER A 47 3.11 -25.99 13.16
C SER A 47 4.34 -26.13 14.06
N ASP A 48 5.49 -26.46 13.45
CA ASP A 48 6.75 -26.74 14.15
C ASP A 48 7.78 -25.61 13.97
N CYS A 49 7.33 -24.41 13.57
CA CYS A 49 8.23 -23.29 13.35
C CYS A 49 8.69 -22.70 14.69
N GLU A 50 9.99 -22.78 14.98
CA GLU A 50 10.58 -22.14 16.16
C GLU A 50 10.59 -20.60 16.06
N LEU A 51 10.38 -20.06 14.85
CA LEU A 51 10.37 -18.63 14.59
C LEU A 51 8.97 -18.04 14.83
N SER A 52 8.92 -16.85 15.41
CA SER A 52 7.68 -16.08 15.59
C SER A 52 7.28 -15.28 14.35
N PHE A 53 7.96 -15.48 13.22
CA PHE A 53 7.76 -14.75 11.98
C PHE A 53 7.93 -15.67 10.77
N PHE A 54 7.29 -15.30 9.66
CA PHE A 54 7.34 -16.05 8.42
C PHE A 54 8.64 -15.73 7.66
N ASP A 55 9.39 -16.75 7.25
CA ASP A 55 10.60 -16.60 6.43
C ASP A 55 10.45 -17.36 5.11
N PRO A 56 10.25 -16.67 3.96
CA PRO A 56 10.17 -17.32 2.65
C PRO A 56 11.39 -18.16 2.23
N SER A 57 12.51 -18.04 2.96
CA SER A 57 13.75 -18.78 2.75
C SER A 57 13.82 -20.08 3.57
N ASP A 58 13.04 -20.16 4.66
CA ASP A 58 12.88 -21.37 5.46
C ASP A 58 12.07 -22.42 4.67
N PRO A 59 12.49 -23.71 4.63
CA PRO A 59 11.79 -24.74 3.87
C PRO A 59 10.32 -24.91 4.23
N GLN A 60 9.96 -24.87 5.52
CA GLN A 60 8.58 -25.09 5.95
C GLN A 60 7.69 -23.90 5.58
N CYS A 61 8.17 -22.68 5.81
CA CYS A 61 7.46 -21.47 5.38
C CYS A 61 7.34 -21.43 3.85
N ARG A 62 8.36 -21.90 3.11
CA ARG A 62 8.33 -21.98 1.65
C ARG A 62 7.30 -22.99 1.15
N GLU A 63 7.14 -24.14 1.80
CA GLU A 63 6.07 -25.10 1.49
C GLU A 63 4.70 -24.45 1.66
N VAL A 64 4.45 -23.76 2.78
CA VAL A 64 3.20 -23.03 3.03
C VAL A 64 2.98 -21.92 1.98
N LEU A 65 4.01 -21.16 1.62
CA LEU A 65 3.92 -20.10 0.62
C LEU A 65 3.50 -20.64 -0.77
N LEU A 66 3.97 -21.84 -1.12
CA LEU A 66 3.71 -22.47 -2.41
C LEU A 66 2.46 -23.37 -2.42
N ASP A 67 1.91 -23.70 -1.26
CA ASP A 67 0.69 -24.49 -1.15
C ASP A 67 -0.51 -23.74 -1.78
N PRO A 68 -1.18 -24.31 -2.80
CA PRO A 68 -2.35 -23.70 -3.43
C PRO A 68 -3.52 -23.45 -2.48
N SER A 69 -3.58 -24.15 -1.33
CA SER A 69 -4.61 -23.97 -0.31
C SER A 69 -4.36 -22.74 0.57
N THR A 70 -3.13 -22.23 0.64
CA THR A 70 -2.83 -20.97 1.33
C THR A 70 -3.52 -19.81 0.64
N THR A 71 -4.34 -19.09 1.37
CA THR A 71 -5.28 -18.11 0.83
C THR A 71 -4.64 -16.73 0.62
N ILE A 72 -5.26 -15.90 -0.24
CA ILE A 72 -4.83 -14.50 -0.45
C ILE A 72 -4.80 -13.69 0.87
N PRO A 73 -5.86 -13.70 1.72
CA PRO A 73 -5.81 -13.08 3.05
C PRO A 73 -4.62 -13.47 3.93
N GLU A 74 -4.25 -14.75 3.93
CA GLU A 74 -3.13 -15.28 4.72
C GLU A 74 -1.79 -14.76 4.20
N LEU A 75 -1.62 -14.72 2.87
CA LEU A 75 -0.41 -14.15 2.26
C LEU A 75 -0.33 -12.62 2.47
N PHE A 76 -1.44 -11.90 2.47
CA PHE A 76 -1.45 -10.50 2.92
C PHE A 76 -1.01 -10.39 4.38
N ALA A 77 -1.45 -11.29 5.27
CA ALA A 77 -1.03 -11.31 6.66
C ALA A 77 0.48 -11.55 6.82
N VAL A 78 1.11 -12.33 5.93
CA VAL A 78 2.59 -12.42 5.85
C VAL A 78 3.19 -11.04 5.54
N LEU A 79 2.71 -10.34 4.50
CA LEU A 79 3.21 -9.01 4.10
C LEU A 79 3.08 -7.93 5.19
N ARG A 80 2.15 -8.09 6.14
CA ARG A 80 2.02 -7.20 7.30
C ARG A 80 3.26 -7.23 8.20
N GLN A 81 3.90 -8.39 8.35
CA GLN A 81 5.03 -8.57 9.27
C GLN A 81 6.21 -7.66 8.91
N TRP A 82 6.71 -6.89 9.89
CA TRP A 82 7.84 -5.98 9.71
C TRP A 82 9.16 -6.66 10.05
N VAL A 83 9.53 -7.65 9.24
CA VAL A 83 10.78 -8.42 9.37
C VAL A 83 11.53 -8.45 8.04
N PRO A 84 12.88 -8.48 8.04
CA PRO A 84 13.66 -8.40 6.80
C PRO A 84 13.34 -9.49 5.79
N HIS A 85 13.15 -10.72 6.25
CA HIS A 85 12.85 -11.89 5.41
C HIS A 85 11.58 -11.68 4.57
N VAL A 86 10.54 -11.10 5.15
CA VAL A 86 9.31 -10.76 4.42
C VAL A 86 9.51 -9.57 3.49
N GLN A 87 10.09 -8.47 4.00
CA GLN A 87 10.20 -7.23 3.21
C GLN A 87 11.10 -7.41 1.98
N LYS A 88 12.21 -8.12 2.11
CA LYS A 88 13.12 -8.40 0.97
C LYS A 88 12.51 -9.33 -0.08
N ASN A 89 11.51 -10.13 0.30
CA ASN A 89 10.83 -11.09 -0.58
C ASN A 89 9.40 -10.64 -0.96
N VAL A 90 9.11 -9.33 -0.91
CA VAL A 90 7.79 -8.78 -1.25
C VAL A 90 7.31 -9.20 -2.65
N ASN A 91 8.23 -9.32 -3.61
CA ASN A 91 7.95 -9.75 -4.96
C ASN A 91 7.60 -11.24 -5.03
N VAL A 92 8.26 -12.10 -4.25
CA VAL A 92 7.96 -13.54 -4.22
C VAL A 92 6.56 -13.75 -3.64
N ILE A 93 6.27 -13.15 -2.48
CA ILE A 93 4.98 -13.27 -1.81
C ILE A 93 3.88 -12.62 -2.66
N GLY A 94 4.13 -11.43 -3.21
CA GLY A 94 3.18 -10.71 -4.06
C GLY A 94 2.86 -11.45 -5.36
N ASN A 95 3.83 -12.10 -5.99
CA ASN A 95 3.56 -12.93 -7.18
C ASN A 95 2.72 -14.17 -6.82
N GLU A 96 2.91 -14.77 -5.65
CA GLU A 96 2.05 -15.85 -5.16
C GLU A 96 0.60 -15.39 -4.90
N ILE A 97 0.42 -14.16 -4.41
CA ILE A 97 -0.90 -13.52 -4.26
C ILE A 97 -1.57 -13.33 -5.64
N LEU A 98 -0.83 -12.79 -6.62
CA LEU A 98 -1.36 -12.57 -7.98
C LEU A 98 -1.71 -13.89 -8.68
N LYS A 99 -0.87 -14.93 -8.54
CA LYS A 99 -1.13 -16.27 -9.11
C LYS A 99 -2.44 -16.88 -8.63
N ARG A 100 -2.90 -16.53 -7.42
CA ARG A 100 -4.15 -17.00 -6.82
C ARG A 100 -5.38 -16.17 -7.27
N GLY A 101 -5.21 -15.28 -8.25
CA GLY A 101 -6.30 -14.49 -8.83
C GLY A 101 -6.60 -13.18 -8.10
N CYS A 102 -5.71 -12.73 -7.21
CA CYS A 102 -5.82 -11.42 -6.58
C CYS A 102 -5.73 -10.31 -7.64
N GLY A 103 -6.69 -9.39 -7.65
CA GLY A 103 -6.62 -8.20 -8.48
C GLY A 103 -5.47 -7.29 -8.05
N VAL A 104 -4.80 -6.63 -8.99
CA VAL A 104 -3.67 -5.73 -8.69
C VAL A 104 -4.04 -4.54 -7.79
N ASN A 105 -5.32 -4.17 -7.78
CA ASN A 105 -5.90 -3.12 -6.95
C ASN A 105 -6.71 -3.66 -5.76
N ASP A 106 -6.71 -4.98 -5.53
CA ASP A 106 -7.31 -5.55 -4.34
C ASP A 106 -6.52 -5.15 -3.10
N ARG A 107 -7.20 -5.21 -1.95
CA ARG A 107 -6.71 -4.65 -0.69
C ARG A 107 -6.71 -5.69 0.42
N ASP A 108 -5.69 -5.63 1.27
CA ASP A 108 -5.64 -6.36 2.53
C ASP A 108 -6.80 -5.95 3.45
N GLY A 109 -7.47 -6.91 4.07
CA GLY A 109 -8.61 -6.66 4.94
C GLY A 109 -8.28 -5.83 6.17
N LEU A 110 -7.06 -5.94 6.69
CA LEU A 110 -6.67 -5.28 7.94
C LEU A 110 -6.13 -3.87 7.70
N THR A 111 -5.25 -3.70 6.72
CA THR A 111 -4.57 -2.43 6.44
C THR A 111 -5.16 -1.63 5.30
N ASP A 112 -6.10 -2.21 4.55
CA ASP A 112 -6.64 -1.66 3.29
C ASP A 112 -5.54 -1.30 2.26
N MET A 113 -4.32 -1.81 2.44
CA MET A 113 -3.19 -1.61 1.54
C MET A 113 -3.31 -2.57 0.35
N SER A 114 -3.06 -2.06 -0.86
CA SER A 114 -2.81 -2.89 -2.04
C SER A 114 -1.35 -3.36 -2.09
N LEU A 115 -1.02 -4.26 -3.02
CA LEU A 115 0.36 -4.71 -3.23
C LEU A 115 1.32 -3.55 -3.53
N LEU A 116 0.87 -2.51 -4.25
CA LEU A 116 1.69 -1.33 -4.54
C LEU A 116 2.07 -0.56 -3.26
N HIS A 117 1.15 -0.46 -2.29
CA HIS A 117 1.45 0.10 -0.98
C HIS A 117 2.47 -0.76 -0.22
N TYR A 118 2.36 -2.08 -0.30
CA TYR A 118 3.34 -3.00 0.31
C TYR A 118 4.72 -2.91 -0.34
N CYS A 119 4.83 -2.62 -1.65
CA CYS A 119 6.13 -2.31 -2.27
C CYS A 119 6.80 -1.11 -1.61
N CYS A 120 6.05 -0.03 -1.36
CA CYS A 120 6.58 1.16 -0.67
C CYS A 120 7.05 0.85 0.75
N LYS A 121 6.31 0.00 1.48
CA LYS A 121 6.70 -0.51 2.81
C LYS A 121 7.98 -1.37 2.73
N ALA A 122 8.05 -2.25 1.74
CA ALA A 122 9.13 -3.21 1.55
C ALA A 122 10.43 -2.63 1.01
N GLY A 123 10.43 -1.40 0.47
CA GLY A 123 11.65 -0.72 0.05
C GLY A 123 12.39 0.01 1.17
N ALA A 124 11.86 -0.01 2.40
CA ALA A 124 12.42 0.74 3.52
C ALA A 124 13.89 0.36 3.83
N PRO A 125 14.80 1.34 4.02
CA PRO A 125 16.21 1.08 4.30
C PRO A 125 16.43 0.24 5.56
N GLY A 126 17.36 -0.72 5.50
CA GLY A 126 17.75 -1.55 6.64
C GLY A 126 16.78 -2.70 6.99
N ILE A 127 15.56 -2.70 6.44
CA ILE A 127 14.62 -3.81 6.60
C ILE A 127 14.43 -4.56 5.27
N GLY A 128 14.21 -3.85 4.17
CA GLY A 128 13.81 -4.44 2.91
C GLY A 128 14.83 -4.24 1.78
N ASP A 129 14.36 -4.31 0.54
CA ASP A 129 15.17 -4.19 -0.67
C ASP A 129 14.47 -3.26 -1.67
N ALA A 130 15.00 -2.04 -1.81
CA ALA A 130 14.37 -0.97 -2.59
C ALA A 130 14.31 -1.29 -4.09
N GLU A 131 15.32 -1.96 -4.65
CA GLU A 131 15.37 -2.28 -6.08
C GLU A 131 14.40 -3.41 -6.42
N THR A 132 14.35 -4.44 -5.58
CA THR A 132 13.39 -5.54 -5.71
C THR A 132 11.95 -5.03 -5.57
N ALA A 133 11.70 -4.17 -4.58
CA ALA A 133 10.40 -3.56 -4.38
C ALA A 133 10.02 -2.62 -5.54
N ALA A 134 10.96 -1.84 -6.08
CA ALA A 134 10.75 -0.97 -7.24
C ALA A 134 10.42 -1.77 -8.49
N SER A 135 11.17 -2.84 -8.76
CA SER A 135 10.95 -3.75 -9.89
C SER A 135 9.55 -4.37 -9.81
N PHE A 136 9.14 -4.84 -8.63
CA PHE A 136 7.80 -5.38 -8.44
C PHE A 136 6.71 -4.31 -8.57
N ALA A 137 6.94 -3.09 -8.07
CA ALA A 137 6.01 -1.97 -8.27
C ALA A 137 5.83 -1.64 -9.76
N CYS A 138 6.91 -1.59 -10.54
CA CYS A 138 6.85 -1.42 -11.99
C CYS A 138 6.00 -2.51 -12.67
N GLN A 139 6.16 -3.78 -12.25
CA GLN A 139 5.34 -4.88 -12.74
C GLN A 139 3.85 -4.67 -12.41
N LEU A 140 3.53 -4.32 -11.15
CA LEU A 140 2.14 -4.05 -10.73
C LEU A 140 1.52 -2.90 -11.51
N LEU A 141 2.25 -1.81 -11.71
CA LEU A 141 1.80 -0.66 -12.50
C LEU A 141 1.57 -1.03 -13.98
N ALA A 142 2.44 -1.84 -14.57
CA ALA A 142 2.26 -2.37 -15.93
C ALA A 142 1.01 -3.27 -16.05
N LEU A 143 0.62 -3.94 -14.96
CA LEU A 143 -0.61 -4.73 -14.87
C LEU A 143 -1.86 -3.89 -14.52
N GLY A 144 -1.73 -2.57 -14.38
CA GLY A 144 -2.86 -1.66 -14.12
C GLY A 144 -3.11 -1.35 -12.64
N ALA A 145 -2.11 -1.51 -11.77
CA ALA A 145 -2.20 -0.96 -10.40
C ALA A 145 -2.38 0.55 -10.44
N ASP A 146 -3.29 1.08 -9.63
CA ASP A 146 -3.60 2.50 -9.53
C ASP A 146 -2.70 3.16 -8.45
N PRO A 147 -1.75 4.04 -8.82
CA PRO A 147 -0.90 4.75 -7.86
C PRO A 147 -1.67 5.76 -7.00
N ASN A 148 -2.90 6.11 -7.40
CA ASN A 148 -3.76 7.06 -6.72
C ASN A 148 -4.74 6.41 -5.73
N LEU A 149 -4.76 5.08 -5.67
CA LEU A 149 -5.52 4.33 -4.68
C LEU A 149 -5.08 4.76 -3.27
N ARG A 150 -6.05 4.93 -2.38
CA ARG A 150 -5.81 5.28 -0.98
C ARG A 150 -6.19 4.13 -0.07
N SER A 151 -5.36 3.86 0.93
CA SER A 151 -5.77 3.05 2.07
C SER A 151 -6.86 3.80 2.84
N ARG A 152 -7.98 3.14 3.14
CA ARG A 152 -9.09 3.72 3.91
C ARG A 152 -8.70 4.12 5.34
N TRP A 153 -7.69 3.49 5.92
CA TRP A 153 -7.35 3.70 7.35
C TRP A 153 -6.37 4.84 7.60
N THR A 154 -5.56 5.18 6.59
CA THR A 154 -4.54 6.23 6.69
C THR A 154 -4.76 7.35 5.70
N ASN A 155 -5.71 7.20 4.77
CA ASN A 155 -5.92 8.04 3.60
C ASN A 155 -4.64 8.27 2.77
N MET A 156 -3.64 7.39 2.92
CA MET A 156 -2.36 7.49 2.23
C MET A 156 -2.41 6.78 0.87
N LYS A 157 -1.83 7.42 -0.15
CA LYS A 157 -1.47 6.82 -1.43
C LYS A 157 -0.13 6.08 -1.31
N ALA A 158 0.23 5.30 -2.33
CA ALA A 158 1.56 4.70 -2.45
C ALA A 158 2.69 5.74 -2.29
N LEU A 159 2.56 6.92 -2.91
CA LEU A 159 3.55 8.00 -2.81
C LEU A 159 3.79 8.46 -1.36
N HIS A 160 2.72 8.58 -0.56
CA HIS A 160 2.82 8.94 0.85
C HIS A 160 3.57 7.88 1.66
N TYR A 161 3.34 6.60 1.38
CA TYR A 161 4.07 5.52 2.05
C TYR A 161 5.55 5.49 1.64
N ALA A 162 5.87 5.67 0.36
CA ALA A 162 7.25 5.73 -0.10
C ALA A 162 8.02 6.88 0.56
N ALA A 163 7.36 8.02 0.76
CA ALA A 163 7.90 9.15 1.51
C ALA A 163 8.06 8.84 3.01
N TYR A 164 7.04 8.24 3.63
CA TYR A 164 7.04 7.87 5.05
C TYR A 164 8.18 6.90 5.41
N PHE A 165 8.52 5.97 4.50
CA PHE A 165 9.52 4.93 4.70
C PHE A 165 10.92 5.28 4.15
N ASP A 166 11.14 6.51 3.67
CA ASP A 166 12.39 6.98 3.06
C ASP A 166 12.86 6.18 1.83
N VAL A 167 11.95 5.92 0.87
CA VAL A 167 12.21 5.03 -0.28
C VAL A 167 12.21 5.81 -1.61
N PRO A 168 13.31 6.51 -1.96
CA PRO A 168 13.35 7.36 -3.15
C PRO A 168 13.17 6.60 -4.47
N GLN A 169 13.57 5.33 -4.56
CA GLN A 169 13.34 4.47 -5.72
C GLN A 169 11.83 4.32 -6.02
N LEU A 170 11.05 4.02 -4.99
CA LEU A 170 9.59 3.87 -5.12
C LEU A 170 8.90 5.22 -5.36
N ILE A 171 9.44 6.31 -4.81
CA ILE A 171 8.95 7.67 -5.14
C ILE A 171 9.08 7.92 -6.65
N ARG A 172 10.24 7.64 -7.25
CA ARG A 172 10.45 7.83 -8.70
C ARG A 172 9.49 6.97 -9.52
N VAL A 173 9.37 5.68 -9.18
CA VAL A 173 8.46 4.75 -9.87
C VAL A 173 7.02 5.22 -9.80
N VAL A 174 6.53 5.59 -8.61
CA VAL A 174 5.13 5.99 -8.41
C VAL A 174 4.84 7.33 -9.08
N VAL A 175 5.72 8.33 -8.95
CA VAL A 175 5.53 9.65 -9.59
C VAL A 175 5.53 9.52 -11.12
N GLN A 176 6.42 8.70 -11.69
CA GLN A 176 6.48 8.47 -13.14
C GLN A 176 5.19 7.82 -13.68
N ALA A 177 4.48 7.04 -12.86
CA ALA A 177 3.21 6.43 -13.22
C ALA A 177 1.97 7.27 -12.86
N SER A 178 2.16 8.42 -12.20
CA SER A 178 1.06 9.30 -11.75
C SER A 178 0.81 10.45 -12.73
N GLN A 179 -0.31 11.15 -12.56
CA GLN A 179 -0.62 12.32 -13.40
C GLN A 179 0.19 13.54 -12.95
N PRO A 180 0.43 14.53 -13.84
CA PRO A 180 1.03 15.81 -13.45
C PRO A 180 0.29 16.44 -12.26
N GLY A 181 1.03 16.85 -11.24
CA GLY A 181 0.47 17.43 -10.01
C GLY A 181 0.15 16.43 -8.89
N ASP A 182 0.09 15.11 -9.17
CA ASP A 182 -0.13 14.10 -8.12
C ASP A 182 1.00 14.04 -7.08
N VAL A 183 2.18 14.59 -7.40
CA VAL A 183 3.31 14.70 -6.46
C VAL A 183 2.97 15.52 -5.20
N ASP A 184 2.07 16.49 -5.34
CA ASP A 184 1.57 17.34 -4.26
C ASP A 184 0.18 16.91 -3.76
N ALA A 185 -0.25 15.67 -4.06
CA ALA A 185 -1.47 15.13 -3.50
C ALA A 185 -1.43 15.16 -1.96
N THR A 186 -2.56 15.47 -1.35
CA THR A 186 -2.68 15.60 0.11
C THR A 186 -3.24 14.35 0.75
N CYS A 187 -2.92 14.17 2.02
CA CYS A 187 -3.42 13.12 2.91
C CYS A 187 -4.21 13.75 4.07
N SER A 188 -5.54 13.56 4.13
CA SER A 188 -6.37 14.20 5.19
C SER A 188 -5.96 13.78 6.59
N ASP A 189 -5.61 12.50 6.78
CA ASP A 189 -5.27 11.95 8.09
C ASP A 189 -3.88 12.40 8.57
N PHE A 190 -3.15 13.12 7.70
CA PHE A 190 -1.86 13.74 8.01
C PHE A 190 -1.93 15.28 7.91
N ASN A 191 -3.01 15.89 8.42
CA ASN A 191 -3.24 17.34 8.37
C ASN A 191 -3.16 17.91 6.95
N PHE A 192 -3.70 17.18 5.97
CA PHE A 192 -3.60 17.49 4.54
C PHE A 192 -2.16 17.63 4.03
N GLY A 193 -1.19 17.02 4.71
CA GLY A 193 0.20 17.00 4.31
C GLY A 193 0.40 16.26 3.00
N THR A 194 1.29 16.81 2.15
CA THR A 194 1.79 16.13 0.95
C THR A 194 2.86 15.09 1.30
N ALA A 195 3.28 14.29 0.32
CA ALA A 195 4.41 13.38 0.47
C ALA A 195 5.68 14.08 1.01
N LEU A 196 5.95 15.32 0.57
CA LEU A 196 7.10 16.09 1.03
C LEU A 196 6.98 16.46 2.51
N HIS A 197 5.77 16.85 2.98
CA HIS A 197 5.53 17.14 4.38
C HIS A 197 5.75 15.90 5.26
N ILE A 198 5.24 14.74 4.83
CA ILE A 198 5.41 13.46 5.54
C ILE A 198 6.89 13.07 5.63
N ALA A 199 7.63 13.18 4.52
CA ALA A 199 9.06 12.88 4.51
C ALA A 199 9.84 13.81 5.47
N ALA A 200 9.54 15.12 5.44
CA ALA A 200 10.18 16.10 6.31
C ALA A 200 9.90 15.84 7.80
N SER A 201 8.65 15.55 8.17
CA SER A 201 8.30 15.26 9.57
C SER A 201 8.95 14.00 10.12
N ASN A 202 9.24 13.03 9.24
CA ASN A 202 9.87 11.77 9.59
C ASN A 202 11.40 11.78 9.48
N LEU A 203 12.01 12.91 9.09
CA LEU A 203 13.45 13.03 8.82
C LEU A 203 13.94 12.10 7.69
N CYS A 204 13.05 11.78 6.73
CA CYS A 204 13.34 10.96 5.56
C CYS A 204 14.08 11.80 4.51
N MET A 205 15.37 12.04 4.75
CA MET A 205 16.19 12.97 3.97
C MET A 205 16.33 12.56 2.50
N SER A 206 16.35 11.26 2.21
CA SER A 206 16.49 10.73 0.85
C SER A 206 15.21 10.99 0.05
N ALA A 207 14.06 10.75 0.68
CA ALA A 207 12.75 11.06 0.13
C ALA A 207 12.54 12.57 -0.06
N VAL A 208 12.90 13.41 0.92
CA VAL A 208 12.81 14.88 0.79
C VAL A 208 13.58 15.36 -0.45
N LYS A 209 14.84 14.94 -0.60
CA LYS A 209 15.66 15.31 -1.76
C LYS A 209 15.02 14.85 -3.07
N CYS A 210 14.60 13.58 -3.13
CA CYS A 210 13.97 13.00 -4.31
C CYS A 210 12.68 13.73 -4.71
N LEU A 211 11.80 14.04 -3.75
CA LEU A 211 10.55 14.74 -4.00
C LEU A 211 10.79 16.16 -4.53
N LEU A 212 11.75 16.89 -3.98
CA LEU A 212 12.13 18.23 -4.46
C LEU A 212 12.70 18.17 -5.89
N GLU A 213 13.54 17.17 -6.20
CA GLU A 213 14.04 16.93 -7.57
C GLU A 213 12.91 16.63 -8.55
N LEU A 214 11.83 16.00 -8.08
CA LEU A 214 10.63 15.68 -8.87
C LEU A 214 9.59 16.82 -8.88
N GLY A 215 9.93 18.00 -8.35
CA GLY A 215 9.11 19.20 -8.44
C GLY A 215 8.03 19.33 -7.36
N ALA A 216 8.10 18.57 -6.27
CA ALA A 216 7.20 18.76 -5.12
C ALA A 216 7.35 20.18 -4.55
N ASN A 217 6.23 20.83 -4.25
CA ASN A 217 6.23 22.22 -3.81
C ASN A 217 6.45 22.31 -2.27
N PRO A 218 7.60 22.83 -1.79
CA PRO A 218 7.86 22.95 -0.35
C PRO A 218 7.01 24.02 0.34
N ALA A 219 6.42 24.94 -0.43
CA ALA A 219 5.50 25.96 0.06
C ALA A 219 4.03 25.53 -0.09
N PHE A 220 3.76 24.28 -0.49
CA PHE A 220 2.40 23.80 -0.64
C PHE A 220 1.67 23.92 0.69
N ARG A 221 0.54 24.62 0.66
CA ARG A 221 -0.40 24.71 1.77
C ARG A 221 -1.76 24.47 1.16
N GLU A 222 -2.55 23.62 1.79
CA GLU A 222 -3.96 23.58 1.43
C GLU A 222 -4.54 24.98 1.70
N VAL A 223 -5.09 25.61 0.67
CA VAL A 223 -5.92 26.80 0.87
C VAL A 223 -7.22 26.25 1.42
N THR A 224 -7.42 26.33 2.74
CA THR A 224 -8.68 25.92 3.34
C THR A 224 -9.82 26.63 2.60
N LYS A 225 -10.86 25.88 2.21
CA LYS A 225 -12.13 26.41 1.70
C LYS A 225 -12.90 27.23 2.75
N GLU A 226 -12.23 27.77 3.77
CA GLU A 226 -12.84 28.65 4.78
C GLU A 226 -13.16 30.04 4.22
N LEU A 227 -12.58 30.43 3.08
CA LEU A 227 -12.91 31.71 2.43
C LEU A 227 -14.23 31.69 1.62
N HIS A 228 -14.83 30.53 1.35
CA HIS A 228 -16.15 30.49 0.67
C HIS A 228 -17.34 30.50 1.63
N THR A 229 -17.14 30.24 2.94
CA THR A 229 -18.22 30.29 3.94
C THR A 229 -18.34 31.67 4.63
N LEU A 230 -17.50 32.65 4.23
CA LEU A 230 -17.52 34.02 4.74
C LEU A 230 -18.00 35.06 3.71
N ILE A 231 -18.51 34.63 2.54
CA ILE A 231 -19.05 35.51 1.49
C ILE A 231 -20.41 35.01 0.97
N GLN A 232 -21.29 34.55 1.87
CA GLN A 232 -22.74 34.42 1.65
C GLN A 232 -23.48 34.90 2.89
#